data_AF-A0A814GDN9-F1
#
_entry.id   AF-A0A814GDN9-F1
#
_cell.length_a   1.000
_cell.length_b   1.000
_cell.length_c   1.000
_cell.angle_alpha   90.00
_cell.angle_beta   90.00
_cell.angle_gamma   90.00
#
_symmetry.space_group_name_H-M   'P 1'
#
loop_
_entity.id
_entity.type
_entity.pdbx_description
1 polymer ?
#
loop_
_entity_poly.entity_id
_entity_poly.type
_entity_poly.pdbx_seq_one_letter_code
_entity_poly.pdbx_strand_id
1 'polypeptide(L)'
;MSEMSDAELSRNANVRLCRLRVWPEFEGLGFNLEASTRPPHLIRLVESNSPAAAGGLKILDVILAVNKEDVSEADYNRVRNAIKTAHDSNAPIELLVVEQRFYQMLKKKNLTIIPQMATIINTPATMPNEYLNFPKHTPRTCNIRLGKNDSSFGFEVINGENDIGAYIQEVFPNTPASNTPLRKCDRIIEIDDKDVDKDISKSILEKLDKAKTKGAVKLYVVDTETYKYAQLNKILLRSQGQHQNQLTASPINHGNQSPSSNTSTIREILKVITPSVDDLTQSTRSQELPIIIPSSSIPLRNENIRLCTIYRADPSDTFGFELNYHRREQFHSLSIIPGRDNGRSNAELAGIETDDRLIEINGQNIQNLSHEQITQRIRAVKHPDPLELLVTDVSTFEYYKQQQKVIHRGLPNVKIMPTNRSMHSQ
;
A
#
# COMPACT_ATOMS: atom_id res chain seq x y z
N MET A 1 -16.53 32.33 6.15
CA MET A 1 -16.91 30.91 6.27
C MET A 1 -17.73 30.80 7.55
N SER A 2 -19.05 30.59 7.45
CA SER A 2 -19.90 30.45 8.64
C SER A 2 -19.49 29.22 9.44
N GLU A 3 -19.34 29.35 10.75
CA GLU A 3 -19.10 28.18 11.61
C GLU A 3 -20.32 27.26 11.57
N MET A 4 -20.11 26.01 11.14
CA MET A 4 -21.14 24.99 11.12
C MET A 4 -21.55 24.64 12.56
N SER A 5 -22.84 24.64 12.86
CA SER A 5 -23.37 24.32 14.19
C SER A 5 -23.04 22.87 14.59
N ASP A 6 -23.07 22.54 15.88
CA ASP A 6 -22.75 21.19 16.37
C ASP A 6 -23.73 20.15 15.82
N ALA A 7 -25.02 20.48 15.80
CA ALA A 7 -26.07 19.61 15.26
C ALA A 7 -25.90 19.36 13.74
N GLU A 8 -25.45 20.39 13.01
CA GLU A 8 -25.19 20.30 11.58
C GLU A 8 -23.90 19.52 11.28
N LEU A 9 -22.84 19.72 12.08
CA LEU A 9 -21.61 18.94 11.99
C LEU A 9 -21.88 17.47 12.28
N SER A 10 -22.63 17.13 13.33
CA SER A 10 -22.99 15.74 13.63
C SER A 10 -23.82 15.09 12.53
N ARG A 11 -24.75 15.84 11.93
CA ARG A 11 -25.57 15.35 10.80
C ARG A 11 -24.75 15.16 9.52
N ASN A 12 -23.78 16.05 9.28
CA ASN A 12 -22.97 16.06 8.06
C ASN A 12 -21.70 15.21 8.17
N ALA A 13 -21.30 14.80 9.39
CA ALA A 13 -20.07 14.04 9.64
C ALA A 13 -20.04 12.66 8.97
N ASN A 14 -21.18 12.20 8.43
CA ASN A 14 -21.33 10.93 7.74
C ASN A 14 -20.80 9.76 8.60
N VAL A 15 -21.21 9.75 9.86
CA VAL A 15 -20.84 8.69 10.81
C VAL A 15 -21.51 7.38 10.37
N ARG A 16 -20.73 6.31 10.30
CA ARG A 16 -21.20 4.98 9.90
C ARG A 16 -20.83 3.94 10.94
N LEU A 17 -21.75 3.02 11.19
CA LEU A 17 -21.48 1.79 11.94
C LEU A 17 -21.45 0.64 10.94
N CYS A 18 -20.24 0.31 10.49
CA CYS A 18 -19.98 -0.73 9.52
C CYS A 18 -19.90 -2.08 10.23
N ARG A 19 -20.88 -2.95 9.97
CA ARG A 19 -20.96 -4.32 10.52
C ARG A 19 -20.41 -5.31 9.52
N LEU A 20 -19.13 -5.60 9.65
CA LEU A 20 -18.39 -6.44 8.73
C LEU A 20 -18.57 -7.92 9.06
N ARG A 21 -18.73 -8.75 8.03
CA ARG A 21 -18.73 -10.21 8.12
C ARG A 21 -17.56 -10.76 7.33
N VAL A 22 -17.00 -11.88 7.76
CA VAL A 22 -16.03 -12.60 6.97
C VAL A 22 -16.78 -13.44 5.94
N TRP A 23 -16.33 -13.42 4.69
CA TRP A 23 -16.84 -14.32 3.66
C TRP A 23 -15.82 -15.44 3.43
N PRO A 24 -16.22 -16.72 3.41
CA PRO A 24 -15.30 -17.83 3.16
C PRO A 24 -14.54 -17.72 1.84
N GLU A 25 -15.14 -17.06 0.85
CA GLU A 25 -14.60 -16.88 -0.50
C GLU A 25 -13.64 -15.69 -0.62
N PHE A 26 -13.51 -14.87 0.43
CA PHE A 26 -12.64 -13.69 0.46
C PHE A 26 -11.61 -13.77 1.58
N GLU A 27 -10.34 -13.51 1.27
CA GLU A 27 -9.29 -13.51 2.29
C GLU A 27 -9.38 -12.27 3.20
N GLY A 28 -9.83 -12.48 4.44
CA GLY A 28 -9.93 -11.43 5.44
C GLY A 28 -11.10 -10.46 5.18
N LEU A 29 -10.91 -9.18 5.49
CA LEU A 29 -11.98 -8.17 5.41
C LEU A 29 -11.85 -7.23 4.20
N GLY A 30 -10.66 -7.18 3.57
CA GLY A 30 -10.39 -6.35 2.39
C GLY A 30 -10.32 -4.85 2.65
N PHE A 31 -9.64 -4.45 3.73
CA PHE A 31 -9.23 -3.06 3.92
C PHE A 31 -7.82 -2.99 4.52
N ASN A 32 -7.12 -1.88 4.28
CA ASN A 32 -5.81 -1.60 4.88
C ASN A 32 -5.92 -0.45 5.88
N LEU A 33 -5.48 -0.69 7.10
CA LEU A 33 -5.37 0.33 8.16
C LEU A 33 -3.98 0.95 8.13
N GLU A 34 -3.92 2.29 8.13
CA GLU A 34 -2.67 3.03 8.22
C GLU A 34 -1.87 2.65 9.46
N ALA A 35 -0.56 2.48 9.28
CA ALA A 35 0.40 2.22 10.36
C ALA A 35 0.71 3.47 11.21
N SER A 36 -0.27 4.34 11.45
CA SER A 36 0.02 5.61 12.09
C SER A 36 0.47 5.40 13.53
N THR A 37 1.52 6.10 13.91
CA THR A 37 2.06 6.05 15.29
C THR A 37 1.18 6.82 16.27
N ARG A 38 0.28 7.68 15.78
CA ARG A 38 -0.64 8.49 16.55
C ARG A 38 -2.03 8.48 15.93
N PRO A 39 -3.10 8.57 16.72
CA PRO A 39 -4.44 8.77 16.20
C PRO A 39 -4.53 10.09 15.39
N PRO A 40 -5.43 10.17 14.39
CA PRO A 40 -6.41 9.14 14.01
C PRO A 40 -5.81 7.98 13.20
N HIS A 41 -6.46 6.82 13.24
CA HIS A 41 -6.13 5.67 12.40
C HIS A 41 -7.05 5.60 11.18
N LEU A 42 -6.45 5.73 10.00
CA LEU A 42 -7.16 5.87 8.73
C LEU A 42 -7.20 4.57 7.94
N ILE A 43 -8.32 4.31 7.27
CA ILE A 43 -8.42 3.31 6.23
C ILE A 43 -7.77 3.86 4.96
N ARG A 44 -6.67 3.25 4.48
CA ARG A 44 -5.94 3.73 3.28
C ARG A 44 -6.36 3.05 1.99
N LEU A 45 -6.94 1.86 2.10
CA LEU A 45 -7.44 1.10 0.97
C LEU A 45 -8.67 0.33 1.40
N VAL A 46 -9.66 0.28 0.52
CA VAL A 46 -10.78 -0.65 0.59
C VAL A 46 -10.75 -1.46 -0.69
N GLU A 47 -10.55 -2.76 -0.58
CA GLU A 47 -10.40 -3.63 -1.73
C GLU A 47 -11.73 -3.80 -2.47
N SER A 48 -11.67 -3.77 -3.80
CA SER A 48 -12.84 -4.01 -4.64
C SER A 48 -13.46 -5.38 -4.34
N ASN A 49 -14.79 -5.48 -4.35
CA ASN A 49 -15.53 -6.73 -4.13
C ASN A 49 -15.25 -7.42 -2.78
N SER A 50 -14.83 -6.67 -1.76
CA SER A 50 -14.52 -7.19 -0.43
C SER A 50 -15.67 -7.03 0.58
N PRO A 51 -15.62 -7.74 1.72
CA PRO A 51 -16.53 -7.50 2.84
C PRO A 51 -16.55 -6.05 3.33
N ALA A 52 -15.40 -5.38 3.37
CA ALA A 52 -15.28 -3.97 3.75
C ALA A 52 -15.98 -3.04 2.77
N ALA A 53 -15.79 -3.26 1.46
CA ALA A 53 -16.45 -2.48 0.42
C ALA A 53 -17.97 -2.58 0.52
N ALA A 54 -18.49 -3.80 0.68
CA ALA A 54 -19.93 -4.06 0.85
C ALA A 54 -20.48 -3.62 2.22
N GLY A 55 -19.63 -3.63 3.25
CA GLY A 55 -19.94 -3.12 4.59
C GLY A 55 -19.90 -1.61 4.71
N GLY A 56 -19.69 -0.89 3.60
CA GLY A 56 -19.76 0.57 3.55
C GLY A 56 -18.52 1.29 4.06
N LEU A 57 -17.40 0.59 4.29
CA LEU A 57 -16.13 1.26 4.56
C LEU A 57 -15.71 2.07 3.34
N LYS A 58 -15.03 3.17 3.62
CA LYS A 58 -14.57 4.16 2.66
C LYS A 58 -13.09 4.48 2.89
N ILE A 59 -12.37 4.82 1.82
CA ILE A 59 -10.98 5.27 1.93
C ILE A 59 -10.97 6.61 2.67
N LEU A 60 -9.99 6.81 3.54
CA LEU A 60 -9.85 7.91 4.51
C LEU A 60 -10.90 7.93 5.62
N ASP A 61 -11.55 6.79 5.90
CA ASP A 61 -12.33 6.66 7.13
C ASP A 61 -11.42 6.56 8.35
N VAL A 62 -11.77 7.28 9.41
CA VAL A 62 -11.17 7.18 10.73
C VAL A 62 -11.95 6.18 11.56
N ILE A 63 -11.26 5.20 12.16
CA ILE A 63 -11.87 4.26 13.11
C ILE A 63 -11.96 4.92 14.49
N LEU A 64 -13.18 5.07 15.00
CA LEU A 64 -13.47 5.61 16.32
C LEU A 64 -13.69 4.51 17.36
N ALA A 65 -14.37 3.43 17.00
CA ALA A 65 -14.63 2.32 17.91
C ALA A 65 -14.65 0.96 17.20
N VAL A 66 -14.33 -0.11 17.94
CA VAL A 66 -14.38 -1.51 17.50
C VAL A 66 -15.20 -2.32 18.51
N ASN A 67 -16.30 -2.96 18.09
CA ASN A 67 -17.18 -3.75 18.97
C ASN A 67 -17.54 -3.04 20.29
N LYS A 68 -17.88 -1.75 20.21
CA LYS A 68 -18.18 -0.82 21.33
C LYS A 68 -16.99 -0.34 22.16
N GLU A 69 -15.79 -0.86 21.93
CA GLU A 69 -14.56 -0.33 22.52
C GLU A 69 -14.16 0.96 21.79
N ASP A 70 -14.07 2.08 22.50
CA ASP A 70 -13.52 3.33 21.95
C ASP A 70 -12.01 3.17 21.71
N VAL A 71 -11.60 3.40 20.47
CA VAL A 71 -10.21 3.34 20.02
C VAL A 71 -9.76 4.65 19.35
N SER A 72 -10.57 5.71 19.45
CA SER A 72 -10.34 6.99 18.75
C SER A 72 -9.00 7.64 19.10
N GLU A 73 -8.54 7.47 20.34
CA GLU A 73 -7.23 7.95 20.82
C GLU A 73 -6.21 6.83 21.05
N ALA A 74 -6.56 5.59 20.70
CA ALA A 74 -5.68 4.44 20.90
C ALA A 74 -4.50 4.45 19.91
N ASP A 75 -3.46 3.67 20.16
CA ASP A 75 -2.39 3.43 19.19
C ASP A 75 -2.79 2.36 18.14
N TYR A 76 -1.98 2.23 17.08
CA TYR A 76 -2.24 1.29 15.98
C TYR A 76 -2.37 -0.16 16.46
N ASN A 77 -1.56 -0.58 17.42
CA ASN A 77 -1.58 -1.97 17.91
C ASN A 77 -2.85 -2.25 18.68
N ARG A 78 -3.34 -1.28 19.47
CA ARG A 78 -4.59 -1.42 20.20
C ARG A 78 -5.78 -1.55 19.25
N VAL A 79 -5.87 -0.69 18.22
CA VAL A 79 -6.90 -0.79 17.18
C VAL A 79 -6.83 -2.14 16.47
N ARG A 80 -5.63 -2.53 16.02
CA ARG A 80 -5.40 -3.81 15.33
C ARG A 80 -5.82 -5.00 16.20
N ASN A 81 -5.43 -5.00 17.47
CA ASN A 81 -5.77 -6.07 18.42
C ASN A 81 -7.27 -6.11 18.73
N ALA A 82 -7.94 -4.96 18.80
CA ALA A 82 -9.39 -4.90 18.97
C ALA A 82 -10.11 -5.51 17.75
N ILE A 83 -9.69 -5.17 16.53
CA ILE A 83 -10.25 -5.76 15.28
C ILE A 83 -9.98 -7.27 15.24
N LYS A 84 -8.77 -7.68 15.64
CA LYS A 84 -8.37 -9.08 15.75
C LYS A 84 -9.26 -9.86 16.73
N THR A 85 -9.46 -9.33 17.92
CA THR A 85 -10.32 -9.94 18.94
C THR A 85 -11.77 -10.00 18.47
N ALA A 86 -12.25 -8.95 17.80
CA ALA A 86 -13.57 -8.91 17.19
C ALA A 86 -13.73 -10.00 16.13
N HIS A 87 -12.73 -10.18 15.26
CA HIS A 87 -12.71 -11.23 14.25
C HIS A 87 -12.80 -12.63 14.87
N ASP A 88 -12.02 -12.90 15.93
CA ASP A 88 -11.95 -14.22 16.56
C ASP A 88 -13.22 -14.61 17.32
N SER A 89 -14.10 -13.65 17.60
CA SER A 89 -15.40 -13.89 18.25
C SER A 89 -16.43 -14.59 17.36
N ASN A 90 -16.15 -14.74 16.06
CA ASN A 90 -17.08 -15.28 15.05
C ASN A 90 -18.43 -14.52 14.97
N ALA A 91 -18.50 -13.31 15.52
CA ALA A 91 -19.58 -12.37 15.37
C ALA A 91 -19.22 -11.29 14.34
N PRO A 92 -20.21 -10.56 13.77
CA PRO A 92 -19.92 -9.41 12.92
C PRO A 92 -19.06 -8.38 13.66
N ILE A 93 -18.03 -7.87 12.99
CA ILE A 93 -17.13 -6.84 13.52
C ILE A 93 -17.83 -5.48 13.33
N GLU A 94 -18.10 -4.77 14.41
CA GLU A 94 -18.68 -3.43 14.38
C GLU A 94 -17.56 -2.37 14.38
N LEU A 95 -17.43 -1.62 13.29
CA LEU A 95 -16.53 -0.48 13.19
C LEU A 95 -17.34 0.81 13.16
N LEU A 96 -17.18 1.65 14.18
CA LEU A 96 -17.71 3.01 14.15
C LEU A 96 -16.69 3.90 13.46
N VAL A 97 -17.07 4.49 12.33
CA VAL A 97 -16.18 5.28 11.49
C VAL A 97 -16.74 6.64 11.16
N VAL A 98 -15.85 7.58 10.85
CA VAL A 98 -16.16 8.93 10.38
C VAL A 98 -15.21 9.32 9.26
N GLU A 99 -15.64 10.15 8.32
CA GLU A 99 -14.72 10.67 7.29
C GLU A 99 -13.63 11.54 7.92
N GLN A 100 -12.38 11.38 7.45
CA GLN A 100 -11.19 12.11 7.96
C GLN A 100 -11.40 13.62 8.07
N ARG A 101 -12.06 14.25 7.09
CA ARG A 101 -12.24 15.72 7.06
C ARG A 101 -13.03 16.26 8.25
N PHE A 102 -13.86 15.44 8.91
CA PHE A 102 -14.65 15.86 10.08
C PHE A 102 -13.97 15.53 11.40
N TYR A 103 -12.99 14.63 11.42
CA TYR A 103 -12.36 14.14 12.65
C TYR A 103 -11.80 15.27 13.52
N GLN A 104 -11.00 16.17 12.94
CA GLN A 104 -10.39 17.28 13.69
C GLN A 104 -11.45 18.25 14.24
N MET A 105 -12.52 18.50 13.49
CA MET A 105 -13.61 19.38 13.93
C MET A 105 -14.37 18.78 15.11
N LEU A 106 -14.67 17.48 15.04
CA LEU A 106 -15.32 16.73 16.12
C LEU A 106 -14.46 16.73 17.39
N LYS A 107 -13.16 16.46 17.25
CA LYS A 107 -12.20 16.47 18.36
C LYS A 107 -12.07 17.85 19.00
N LYS A 108 -11.95 18.91 18.20
CA LYS A 108 -11.82 20.30 18.71
C LYS A 108 -13.05 20.74 19.50
N LYS A 109 -14.24 20.30 19.09
CA LYS A 109 -15.51 20.60 19.77
C LYS A 109 -15.84 19.63 20.91
N ASN A 110 -14.96 18.65 21.17
CA ASN A 110 -15.15 17.60 22.17
C ASN A 110 -16.50 16.86 22.03
N LEU A 111 -16.96 16.68 20.78
CA LEU A 111 -18.20 15.98 20.48
C LEU A 111 -17.96 14.47 20.47
N THR A 112 -18.52 13.76 21.44
CA THR A 112 -18.48 12.30 21.47
C THR A 112 -19.40 11.72 20.42
N ILE A 113 -18.82 11.03 19.43
CA ILE A 113 -19.60 10.28 18.44
C ILE A 113 -19.96 8.91 19.04
N ILE A 114 -21.27 8.66 19.16
CA ILE A 114 -21.81 7.40 19.65
C ILE A 114 -22.49 6.60 18.53
N PRO A 115 -22.56 5.26 18.62
CA PRO A 115 -23.15 4.42 17.58
C PRO A 115 -24.58 4.78 17.17
N GLN A 116 -25.38 5.39 18.06
CA GLN A 116 -26.76 5.80 17.82
C GLN A 116 -26.89 6.94 16.80
N MET A 117 -25.80 7.68 16.56
CA MET A 117 -25.75 8.76 15.57
C MET A 117 -25.36 8.25 14.18
N ALA A 118 -25.00 6.97 14.07
CA ALA A 118 -24.41 6.39 12.88
C ALA A 118 -25.45 5.77 11.95
N THR A 119 -25.23 5.91 10.64
CA THR A 119 -25.91 5.06 9.66
C THR A 119 -25.35 3.64 9.76
N ILE A 120 -26.20 2.66 10.06
CA ILE A 120 -25.78 1.26 10.16
C ILE A 120 -25.71 0.65 8.76
N ILE A 121 -24.57 0.07 8.41
CA ILE A 121 -24.36 -0.63 7.15
C ILE A 121 -23.90 -2.05 7.46
N ASN A 122 -24.59 -3.04 6.92
CA ASN A 122 -24.27 -4.44 7.13
C ASN A 122 -23.64 -5.02 5.88
N THR A 123 -22.49 -5.68 6.03
CA THR A 123 -22.00 -6.57 4.99
C THR A 123 -23.03 -7.70 4.78
N PRO A 124 -23.38 -8.04 3.53
CA PRO A 124 -24.23 -9.19 3.21
C PRO A 124 -23.78 -10.48 3.91
N ALA A 125 -24.72 -11.37 4.23
CA ALA A 125 -24.41 -12.61 4.94
C ALA A 125 -23.47 -13.54 4.16
N THR A 126 -23.55 -13.49 2.83
CA THR A 126 -22.72 -14.25 1.89
C THR A 126 -22.17 -13.31 0.83
N MET A 127 -21.06 -13.69 0.19
CA MET A 127 -20.49 -12.93 -0.92
C MET A 127 -21.51 -12.83 -2.07
N PRO A 128 -21.82 -11.63 -2.59
CA PRO A 128 -22.72 -11.47 -3.72
C PRO A 128 -22.23 -12.20 -4.97
N ASN A 129 -23.15 -12.79 -5.75
CA ASN A 129 -22.82 -13.46 -7.02
C ASN A 129 -22.09 -12.54 -8.00
N GLU A 130 -22.37 -11.24 -7.98
CA GLU A 130 -21.69 -10.25 -8.81
C GLU A 130 -20.21 -10.07 -8.46
N TYR A 131 -19.82 -10.39 -7.23
CA TYR A 131 -18.42 -10.34 -6.79
C TYR A 131 -17.71 -11.65 -7.10
N LEU A 132 -18.39 -12.79 -6.93
CA LEU A 132 -17.87 -14.12 -7.28
C LEU A 132 -17.58 -14.25 -8.78
N ASN A 133 -18.49 -13.75 -9.61
CA ASN A 133 -18.38 -13.83 -11.07
C ASN A 133 -17.64 -12.63 -11.69
N PHE A 134 -16.99 -11.82 -10.86
CA PHE A 134 -16.32 -10.62 -11.34
C PHE A 134 -15.10 -10.99 -12.21
N PRO A 135 -14.97 -10.45 -13.44
CA PRO A 135 -13.84 -10.75 -14.30
C PRO A 135 -12.52 -10.30 -13.67
N LYS A 136 -11.64 -11.26 -13.39
CA LYS A 136 -10.31 -11.01 -12.84
C LYS A 136 -9.36 -10.53 -13.93
N HIS A 137 -8.39 -9.72 -13.54
CA HIS A 137 -7.34 -9.19 -14.42
C HIS A 137 -7.89 -8.47 -15.66
N THR A 138 -9.09 -7.88 -15.56
CA THR A 138 -9.78 -7.28 -16.70
C THR A 138 -9.99 -5.79 -16.44
N PRO A 139 -9.10 -4.93 -16.96
CA PRO A 139 -9.30 -3.49 -16.95
C PRO A 139 -10.58 -3.08 -17.68
N ARG A 140 -11.19 -1.99 -17.25
CA ARG A 140 -12.45 -1.48 -17.80
C ARG A 140 -12.25 -0.08 -18.36
N THR A 141 -12.78 0.15 -19.55
CA THR A 141 -12.93 1.50 -20.11
C THR A 141 -14.35 1.97 -19.88
N CYS A 142 -14.51 3.06 -19.13
CA CYS A 142 -15.80 3.66 -18.82
C CYS A 142 -15.92 4.98 -19.57
N ASN A 143 -16.77 5.01 -20.60
CA ASN A 143 -17.07 6.24 -21.35
C ASN A 143 -18.35 6.86 -20.79
N ILE A 144 -18.20 7.97 -20.08
CA ILE A 144 -19.31 8.63 -19.38
C ILE A 144 -19.62 9.94 -20.11
N ARG A 145 -20.89 10.16 -20.47
CA ARG A 145 -21.35 11.37 -21.17
C ARG A 145 -22.49 12.02 -20.41
N LEU A 146 -22.45 13.33 -20.25
CA LEU A 146 -23.54 14.11 -19.66
C LEU A 146 -24.65 14.29 -20.70
N GLY A 147 -25.88 13.94 -20.31
CA GLY A 147 -27.09 14.32 -21.01
C GLY A 147 -27.48 15.77 -20.73
N LYS A 148 -28.56 16.22 -21.36
CA LYS A 148 -29.04 17.62 -21.27
C LYS A 148 -29.40 18.05 -19.84
N ASN A 149 -29.77 17.11 -18.97
CA ASN A 149 -30.23 17.37 -17.61
C ASN A 149 -29.18 16.96 -16.55
N ASP A 150 -28.03 16.44 -16.95
CA ASP A 150 -27.01 15.97 -16.01
C ASP A 150 -26.09 17.12 -15.57
N SER A 151 -25.99 17.33 -14.26
CA SER A 151 -25.13 18.35 -13.66
C SER A 151 -23.76 17.82 -13.20
N SER A 152 -23.59 16.50 -13.21
CA SER A 152 -22.36 15.80 -12.81
C SER A 152 -22.27 14.44 -13.51
N PHE A 153 -21.07 13.85 -13.54
CA PHE A 153 -20.89 12.51 -14.07
C PHE A 153 -21.49 11.42 -13.16
N GLY A 154 -21.75 11.72 -11.89
CA GLY A 154 -22.41 10.80 -10.96
C GLY A 154 -21.50 9.82 -10.21
N PHE A 155 -20.26 10.21 -9.94
CA PHE A 155 -19.35 9.44 -9.09
C PHE A 155 -18.55 10.36 -8.16
N GLU A 156 -18.07 9.79 -7.06
CA GLU A 156 -17.14 10.43 -6.11
C GLU A 156 -15.74 9.84 -6.31
N VAL A 157 -14.73 10.71 -6.41
CA VAL A 157 -13.32 10.30 -6.46
C VAL A 157 -12.64 10.67 -5.16
N ILE A 158 -11.85 9.74 -4.65
CA ILE A 158 -10.91 9.98 -3.57
C ILE A 158 -9.51 9.79 -4.15
N ASN A 159 -8.64 10.78 -3.98
CA ASN A 159 -7.22 10.61 -4.27
C ASN A 159 -6.48 10.60 -2.94
N GLY A 160 -5.86 9.47 -2.61
CA GLY A 160 -5.16 9.36 -1.34
C GLY A 160 -3.76 9.95 -1.43
N GLU A 161 -3.41 10.73 -0.42
CA GLU A 161 -2.04 11.18 -0.19
C GLU A 161 -1.08 9.97 -0.01
N ASN A 162 0.22 10.16 -0.27
CA ASN A 162 1.28 9.14 -0.10
C ASN A 162 1.11 7.89 -0.96
N ASP A 163 1.06 8.05 -2.29
CA ASP A 163 1.01 6.95 -3.28
C ASP A 163 -0.20 6.01 -3.18
N ILE A 164 -1.24 6.40 -2.44
CA ILE A 164 -2.50 5.67 -2.45
C ILE A 164 -3.10 5.71 -3.84
N GLY A 165 -3.02 6.84 -4.58
CA GLY A 165 -3.58 6.99 -5.92
C GLY A 165 -5.08 7.27 -5.94
N ALA A 166 -5.63 7.43 -7.14
CA ALA A 166 -7.01 7.84 -7.36
C ALA A 166 -7.97 6.65 -7.43
N TYR A 167 -9.05 6.71 -6.67
CA TYR A 167 -10.09 5.67 -6.61
C TYR A 167 -11.49 6.25 -6.76
N ILE A 168 -12.38 5.45 -7.31
CA ILE A 168 -13.82 5.67 -7.23
C ILE A 168 -14.29 5.31 -5.82
N GLN A 169 -14.67 6.31 -5.04
CA GLN A 169 -15.20 6.10 -3.70
C GLN A 169 -16.66 5.66 -3.74
N GLU A 170 -17.43 6.20 -4.70
CA GLU A 170 -18.87 5.95 -4.84
C GLU A 170 -19.30 6.13 -6.30
N VAL A 171 -20.29 5.34 -6.74
CA VAL A 171 -21.01 5.56 -8.01
C VAL A 171 -22.48 5.73 -7.65
N PHE A 172 -23.04 6.90 -7.95
CA PHE A 172 -24.41 7.21 -7.57
C PHE A 172 -25.41 6.56 -8.54
N PRO A 173 -26.49 5.93 -8.05
CA PRO A 173 -27.49 5.30 -8.91
C PRO A 173 -28.23 6.34 -9.75
N ASN A 174 -28.74 5.92 -10.91
CA ASN A 174 -29.49 6.75 -11.86
C ASN A 174 -28.69 7.96 -12.39
N THR A 175 -27.38 7.79 -12.54
CA THR A 175 -26.48 8.80 -13.10
C THR A 175 -25.75 8.28 -14.34
N PRO A 176 -25.13 9.16 -15.15
CA PRO A 176 -24.33 8.73 -16.29
C PRO A 176 -23.29 7.65 -15.97
N ALA A 177 -22.59 7.76 -14.83
CA ALA A 177 -21.60 6.78 -14.41
C ALA A 177 -22.19 5.41 -14.11
N SER A 178 -23.36 5.35 -13.45
CA SER A 178 -24.04 4.07 -13.14
C SER A 178 -24.48 3.28 -14.38
N ASN A 179 -24.54 3.93 -15.55
CA ASN A 179 -24.82 3.28 -16.83
C ASN A 179 -23.56 2.73 -17.52
N THR A 180 -22.41 2.76 -16.85
CA THR A 180 -21.13 2.24 -17.35
C THR A 180 -20.60 1.12 -16.45
N PRO A 181 -19.55 0.39 -16.86
CA PRO A 181 -18.91 -0.62 -16.00
C PRO A 181 -18.14 -0.06 -14.79
N LEU A 182 -18.17 1.25 -14.54
CA LEU A 182 -17.49 1.90 -13.42
C LEU A 182 -18.07 1.40 -12.09
N ARG A 183 -17.20 1.01 -11.16
CA ARG A 183 -17.62 0.53 -9.85
C ARG A 183 -16.93 1.26 -8.71
N LYS A 184 -17.55 1.22 -7.52
CA LYS A 184 -16.92 1.58 -6.26
C LYS A 184 -15.62 0.77 -6.06
N CYS A 185 -14.62 1.41 -5.46
CA CYS A 185 -13.27 0.87 -5.22
C CYS A 185 -12.46 0.59 -6.49
N ASP A 186 -12.90 1.06 -7.67
CA ASP A 186 -12.07 1.02 -8.86
C ASP A 186 -10.93 2.04 -8.74
N ARG A 187 -9.71 1.62 -9.07
CA ARG A 187 -8.56 2.52 -9.21
C ARG A 187 -8.57 3.15 -10.59
N ILE A 188 -8.36 4.46 -10.66
CA ILE A 188 -8.28 5.21 -11.91
C ILE A 188 -6.82 5.18 -12.39
N ILE A 189 -6.60 4.61 -13.57
CA ILE A 189 -5.30 4.53 -14.21
C ILE A 189 -5.15 5.65 -15.26
N GLU A 190 -6.20 5.91 -16.04
CA GLU A 190 -6.19 7.01 -17.01
C GLU A 190 -7.47 7.84 -16.98
N ILE A 191 -7.34 9.14 -17.26
CA ILE A 191 -8.44 10.08 -17.52
C ILE A 191 -8.21 10.71 -18.89
N ASP A 192 -9.15 10.53 -19.83
CA ASP A 192 -9.05 10.98 -21.22
C ASP A 192 -7.72 10.56 -21.87
N ASP A 193 -7.37 9.26 -21.78
CA ASP A 193 -6.14 8.65 -22.32
C ASP A 193 -4.83 9.17 -21.69
N LYS A 194 -4.90 9.92 -20.59
CA LYS A 194 -3.73 10.37 -19.84
C LYS A 194 -3.56 9.54 -18.59
N ASP A 195 -2.37 8.97 -18.42
CA ASP A 195 -1.96 8.28 -17.19
C ASP A 195 -2.08 9.22 -15.99
N VAL A 196 -2.69 8.71 -14.93
CA VAL A 196 -2.91 9.39 -13.67
C VAL A 196 -2.62 8.50 -12.46
N ASP A 197 -2.01 7.32 -12.65
CA ASP A 197 -1.81 6.34 -11.59
C ASP A 197 -1.05 6.92 -10.38
N LYS A 198 -0.15 7.88 -10.65
CA LYS A 198 0.69 8.56 -9.64
C LYS A 198 0.39 10.06 -9.52
N ASP A 199 -0.73 10.52 -10.08
CA ASP A 199 -1.09 11.93 -10.05
C ASP A 199 -1.59 12.38 -8.67
N ILE A 200 -1.27 13.61 -8.29
CA ILE A 200 -1.80 14.25 -7.09
C ILE A 200 -3.25 14.73 -7.25
N SER A 201 -3.96 14.96 -6.14
CA SER A 201 -5.39 15.32 -6.11
C SER A 201 -5.75 16.49 -7.00
N LYS A 202 -4.92 17.55 -7.00
CA LYS A 202 -5.12 18.73 -7.84
C LYS A 202 -5.14 18.37 -9.34
N SER A 203 -4.20 17.56 -9.80
CA SER A 203 -4.09 17.13 -11.20
C SER A 203 -5.30 16.29 -11.64
N ILE A 204 -5.77 15.38 -10.77
CA ILE A 204 -6.98 14.57 -11.01
C ILE A 204 -8.21 15.47 -11.17
N LEU A 205 -8.42 16.39 -10.23
CA LEU A 205 -9.58 17.30 -10.23
C LEU A 205 -9.57 18.20 -11.47
N GLU A 206 -8.43 18.78 -11.83
CA GLU A 206 -8.30 19.61 -13.04
C GLU A 206 -8.66 18.83 -14.32
N LYS A 207 -8.24 17.56 -14.42
CA LYS A 207 -8.60 16.69 -15.56
C LYS A 207 -10.10 16.41 -15.60
N LEU A 208 -10.72 16.12 -14.46
CA LEU A 208 -12.16 15.85 -14.36
C LEU A 208 -13.00 17.11 -14.64
N ASP A 209 -12.59 18.28 -14.15
CA ASP A 209 -13.25 19.56 -14.43
C ASP A 209 -13.17 19.91 -15.92
N LYS A 210 -12.00 19.69 -16.54
CA LYS A 210 -11.84 19.84 -17.98
C LYS A 210 -12.73 18.86 -18.75
N ALA A 211 -12.87 17.61 -18.30
CA ALA A 211 -13.76 16.65 -18.92
C ALA A 211 -15.24 17.06 -18.76
N LYS A 212 -15.61 17.60 -17.59
CA LYS A 212 -16.96 18.11 -17.30
C LYS A 212 -17.35 19.25 -18.23
N THR A 213 -16.44 20.18 -18.53
CA THR A 213 -16.70 21.27 -19.50
C THR A 213 -16.93 20.76 -20.93
N LYS A 214 -16.33 19.62 -21.31
CA LYS A 214 -16.60 18.93 -22.58
C LYS A 214 -17.89 18.11 -22.56
N GLY A 215 -18.47 17.86 -21.39
CA GLY A 215 -19.65 17.00 -21.21
C GLY A 215 -19.37 15.50 -21.33
N ALA A 216 -18.11 15.06 -21.34
CA ALA A 216 -17.75 13.66 -21.44
C ALA A 216 -16.38 13.37 -20.79
N VAL A 217 -16.22 12.18 -20.22
CA VAL A 217 -14.96 11.68 -19.67
C VAL A 217 -14.77 10.21 -20.05
N LYS A 218 -13.55 9.84 -20.45
CA LYS A 218 -13.12 8.44 -20.59
C LYS A 218 -12.24 8.07 -19.40
N LEU A 219 -12.66 7.08 -18.62
CA LEU A 219 -11.87 6.53 -17.52
C LEU A 219 -11.35 5.15 -17.89
N TYR A 220 -10.06 4.90 -17.70
CA TYR A 220 -9.49 3.56 -17.71
C TYR A 220 -9.23 3.14 -16.27
N VAL A 221 -9.91 2.10 -15.82
CA VAL A 221 -9.95 1.71 -14.41
C VAL A 221 -9.69 0.22 -14.22
N VAL A 222 -9.22 -0.14 -13.04
CA VAL A 222 -8.98 -1.53 -12.63
C VAL A 222 -9.50 -1.76 -11.22
N ASP A 223 -9.94 -2.97 -10.93
CA ASP A 223 -10.17 -3.40 -9.55
C ASP A 223 -8.84 -3.64 -8.81
N THR A 224 -8.92 -3.83 -7.50
CA THR A 224 -7.76 -4.02 -6.63
C THR A 224 -6.95 -5.27 -6.97
N GLU A 225 -7.60 -6.39 -7.31
CA GLU A 225 -6.93 -7.65 -7.66
C GLU A 225 -6.16 -7.50 -8.98
N THR A 226 -6.81 -6.91 -10.00
CA THR A 226 -6.18 -6.59 -11.28
C THR A 226 -4.98 -5.65 -11.12
N TYR A 227 -5.08 -4.61 -10.29
CA TYR A 227 -3.96 -3.71 -10.03
C TYR A 227 -2.79 -4.45 -9.37
N LYS A 228 -3.05 -5.21 -8.30
CA LYS A 228 -2.03 -6.02 -7.60
C LYS A 228 -1.35 -6.98 -8.57
N TYR A 229 -2.11 -7.69 -9.39
CA TYR A 229 -1.59 -8.60 -10.40
C TYR A 229 -0.67 -7.87 -11.40
N ALA A 230 -1.09 -6.71 -11.91
CA ALA A 230 -0.29 -5.94 -12.84
C ALA A 230 1.02 -5.46 -12.22
N GLN A 231 0.99 -4.97 -10.97
CA GLN A 231 2.20 -4.55 -10.25
C GLN A 231 3.18 -5.71 -10.04
N LEU A 232 2.69 -6.86 -9.56
CA LEU A 232 3.52 -8.04 -9.32
C LEU A 232 4.20 -8.57 -10.59
N ASN A 233 3.49 -8.49 -11.72
CA ASN A 233 3.97 -8.97 -13.00
C ASN A 233 4.62 -7.87 -13.86
N LYS A 234 4.77 -6.65 -13.32
CA LYS A 234 5.31 -5.47 -14.02
C LYS A 234 4.59 -5.19 -15.35
N ILE A 235 3.28 -5.44 -15.40
CA ILE A 235 2.44 -5.18 -16.56
C ILE A 235 2.06 -3.71 -16.56
N LEU A 236 2.37 -3.02 -17.66
CA LEU A 236 1.98 -1.64 -17.85
C LEU A 236 0.48 -1.55 -18.16
N LEU A 237 -0.28 -0.92 -17.27
CA LEU A 237 -1.71 -0.66 -17.45
C LEU A 237 -1.90 0.61 -18.29
N ARG A 238 -2.37 0.45 -19.54
CA ARG A 238 -2.78 1.57 -20.41
C ARG A 238 -3.98 1.20 -21.27
N SER A 239 -4.82 2.18 -21.61
CA SER A 239 -5.96 1.92 -22.52
C SER A 239 -5.55 1.82 -23.99
N GLN A 240 -4.38 2.34 -24.36
CA GLN A 240 -3.80 2.28 -25.70
C GLN A 240 -2.53 1.42 -25.70
N GLY A 241 -2.59 0.20 -26.26
CA GLY A 241 -1.44 -0.70 -26.41
C GLY A 241 -1.82 -2.18 -26.54
N GLN A 242 -0.97 -2.99 -27.20
CA GLN A 242 -1.22 -4.43 -27.45
C GLN A 242 -1.13 -5.34 -26.20
N HIS A 243 -0.99 -4.77 -25.00
CA HIS A 243 -0.75 -5.52 -23.75
C HIS A 243 -2.02 -6.02 -23.05
N GLN A 244 -3.23 -5.73 -23.57
CA GLN A 244 -4.46 -6.36 -23.07
C GLN A 244 -4.39 -7.90 -23.15
N ASN A 245 -3.68 -8.44 -24.15
CA ASN A 245 -3.49 -9.88 -24.32
C ASN A 245 -2.63 -10.52 -23.22
N GLN A 246 -1.80 -9.76 -22.51
CA GLN A 246 -0.96 -10.28 -21.41
C GLN A 246 -1.75 -10.47 -20.11
N LEU A 247 -2.86 -9.73 -19.95
CA LEU A 247 -3.74 -9.83 -18.79
C LEU A 247 -4.78 -10.97 -18.94
N THR A 248 -5.09 -11.37 -20.17
CA THR A 248 -6.12 -12.39 -20.50
C THR A 248 -5.56 -13.79 -20.81
N ALA A 249 -4.26 -14.04 -20.64
CA ALA A 249 -3.69 -15.36 -20.87
C ALA A 249 -4.29 -16.39 -19.89
N SER A 250 -5.17 -17.25 -20.40
CA SER A 250 -5.83 -18.32 -19.63
C SER A 250 -4.83 -19.43 -19.24
N PRO A 251 -5.12 -20.23 -18.20
CA PRO A 251 -4.17 -21.20 -17.65
C PRO A 251 -3.90 -22.35 -18.62
N ILE A 252 -2.65 -22.83 -18.63
CA ILE A 252 -2.28 -24.08 -19.30
C ILE A 252 -3.09 -25.22 -18.70
N ASN A 253 -3.80 -25.93 -19.58
CA ASN A 253 -4.62 -27.09 -19.31
C ASN A 253 -3.72 -28.30 -18.97
N HIS A 254 -3.71 -28.74 -17.71
CA HIS A 254 -3.30 -30.11 -17.36
C HIS A 254 -4.52 -30.82 -16.75
N GLY A 255 -4.99 -31.85 -17.46
CA GLY A 255 -6.24 -32.53 -17.19
C GLY A 255 -6.30 -33.37 -15.92
N ASN A 256 -7.53 -33.62 -15.50
CA ASN A 256 -8.03 -34.77 -14.73
C ASN A 256 -7.02 -35.49 -13.83
N GLN A 257 -6.64 -34.86 -12.73
CA GLN A 257 -6.47 -35.53 -11.44
C GLN A 257 -7.10 -34.64 -10.38
N SER A 258 -7.96 -35.24 -9.54
CA SER A 258 -8.60 -34.58 -8.40
C SER A 258 -7.54 -33.82 -7.58
N PRO A 259 -7.64 -32.49 -7.40
CA PRO A 259 -6.60 -31.77 -6.70
C PRO A 259 -6.83 -31.88 -5.20
N SER A 260 -6.06 -32.77 -4.56
CA SER A 260 -5.75 -32.68 -3.15
C SER A 260 -5.00 -31.37 -2.89
N SER A 261 -5.70 -30.47 -2.19
CA SER A 261 -5.20 -29.46 -1.26
C SER A 261 -3.72 -29.11 -1.32
N ASN A 262 -3.37 -28.07 -2.08
CA ASN A 262 -2.14 -27.30 -1.86
C ASN A 262 -2.43 -25.81 -2.08
N THR A 263 -3.25 -25.27 -1.18
CA THR A 263 -3.47 -23.82 -0.98
C THR A 263 -2.38 -23.27 -0.08
N SER A 264 -1.32 -22.68 -0.65
CA SER A 264 -0.22 -22.08 0.10
C SER A 264 0.18 -20.69 -0.40
N THR A 265 -0.81 -19.82 -0.62
CA THR A 265 -0.56 -18.38 -0.88
C THR A 265 -1.65 -17.42 -0.39
N ILE A 266 -2.61 -17.91 0.40
CA ILE A 266 -3.61 -17.10 1.11
C ILE A 266 -3.14 -17.02 2.57
N ARG A 267 -2.36 -15.99 2.92
CA ARG A 267 -1.89 -15.81 4.31
C ARG A 267 -1.46 -14.39 4.68
N GLU A 268 -2.02 -13.36 4.05
CA GLU A 268 -1.67 -11.98 4.42
C GLU A 268 -2.81 -11.08 4.89
N ILE A 269 -4.07 -11.53 4.94
CA ILE A 269 -5.11 -10.73 5.66
C ILE A 269 -5.84 -11.51 6.78
N LEU A 270 -5.37 -12.71 7.14
CA LEU A 270 -5.63 -13.33 8.46
C LEU A 270 -4.40 -14.08 9.02
N LYS A 271 -3.53 -13.38 9.77
CA LYS A 271 -2.69 -14.00 10.82
C LYS A 271 -2.95 -13.31 12.15
N VAL A 272 -4.12 -13.65 12.65
CA VAL A 272 -4.63 -13.31 13.95
C VAL A 272 -5.00 -14.65 14.59
N ILE A 273 -4.03 -15.19 15.33
CA ILE A 273 -4.05 -16.41 16.18
C ILE A 273 -4.03 -17.78 15.46
N THR A 274 -2.95 -18.55 15.67
CA THR A 274 -2.96 -19.94 16.18
C THR A 274 -1.68 -20.18 16.99
N PRO A 275 -1.69 -21.06 18.02
CA PRO A 275 -0.79 -20.99 19.18
C PRO A 275 0.58 -21.66 18.97
N SER A 276 1.57 -21.18 19.72
CA SER A 276 2.79 -21.93 20.04
C SER A 276 2.42 -22.99 21.07
N VAL A 277 2.82 -24.24 20.85
CA VAL A 277 2.83 -25.28 21.88
C VAL A 277 4.28 -25.68 22.07
N ASP A 278 4.87 -25.26 23.19
CA ASP A 278 6.02 -25.94 23.76
C ASP A 278 5.48 -27.04 24.69
N ASP A 279 5.93 -28.27 24.42
CA ASP A 279 6.65 -29.15 25.35
C ASP A 279 6.19 -30.62 25.28
N LEU A 280 7.17 -31.52 25.09
CA LEU A 280 7.32 -32.85 25.69
C LEU A 280 8.32 -33.73 24.88
N THR A 281 9.54 -33.78 25.44
CA THR A 281 10.38 -34.97 25.73
C THR A 281 10.99 -35.84 24.61
N GLN A 282 12.34 -35.81 24.64
CA GLN A 282 13.31 -36.92 24.69
C GLN A 282 13.53 -37.87 23.50
N SER A 283 14.81 -37.87 23.07
CA SER A 283 15.67 -39.02 22.74
C SER A 283 15.30 -39.89 21.54
N THR A 284 16.08 -39.80 20.45
CA THR A 284 17.09 -40.84 20.15
C THR A 284 18.06 -40.41 19.03
N ARG A 285 19.31 -40.75 19.28
CA ARG A 285 20.50 -40.71 18.42
C ARG A 285 20.33 -41.65 17.22
N SER A 286 20.75 -41.24 16.00
CA SER A 286 21.72 -41.97 15.15
C SER A 286 21.91 -41.38 13.74
N GLN A 287 23.19 -41.15 13.44
CA GLN A 287 23.91 -41.40 12.18
C GLN A 287 23.67 -40.52 10.94
N GLU A 288 24.67 -39.68 10.65
CA GLU A 288 24.97 -39.13 9.33
C GLU A 288 25.46 -40.21 8.36
N LEU A 289 25.09 -40.08 7.09
CA LEU A 289 25.95 -40.38 5.94
C LEU A 289 25.77 -39.29 4.86
N PRO A 290 26.84 -38.96 4.09
CA PRO A 290 26.91 -37.74 3.30
C PRO A 290 26.26 -37.92 1.93
N ILE A 291 25.35 -37.02 1.56
CA ILE A 291 24.88 -36.90 0.17
C ILE A 291 25.81 -35.92 -0.55
N ILE A 292 26.61 -36.48 -1.45
CA ILE A 292 27.32 -35.74 -2.50
C ILE A 292 26.26 -35.08 -3.38
N ILE A 293 26.17 -33.75 -3.34
CA ILE A 293 25.37 -32.98 -4.30
C ILE A 293 26.28 -32.59 -5.46
N PRO A 294 25.99 -33.02 -6.71
CA PRO A 294 26.72 -32.53 -7.86
C PRO A 294 26.41 -31.04 -8.06
N SER A 295 27.48 -30.26 -8.17
CA SER A 295 27.46 -28.87 -8.61
C SER A 295 26.66 -28.73 -9.92
N SER A 296 25.49 -28.11 -9.83
CA SER A 296 24.79 -27.55 -10.99
C SER A 296 24.17 -26.22 -10.60
N SER A 297 24.81 -25.17 -11.10
CA SER A 297 24.32 -23.79 -11.29
C SER A 297 22.85 -23.54 -10.97
N ILE A 298 22.61 -22.98 -9.78
CA ILE A 298 21.42 -22.19 -9.46
C ILE A 298 21.36 -21.04 -10.49
N PRO A 299 20.19 -20.68 -11.06
CA PRO A 299 20.09 -19.49 -11.89
C PRO A 299 20.61 -18.32 -11.04
N LEU A 300 21.58 -17.56 -11.54
CA LEU A 300 22.04 -16.34 -10.87
C LEU A 300 20.82 -15.45 -10.64
N ARG A 301 20.25 -15.53 -9.43
CA ARG A 301 19.34 -14.50 -8.94
C ARG A 301 20.18 -13.23 -8.95
N ASN A 302 19.73 -12.21 -9.66
CA ASN A 302 20.42 -10.94 -9.76
C ASN A 302 20.31 -10.22 -8.41
N GLU A 303 21.06 -10.70 -7.42
CA GLU A 303 21.17 -10.10 -6.10
C GLU A 303 21.80 -8.72 -6.27
N ASN A 304 21.05 -7.70 -5.89
CA ASN A 304 21.39 -6.31 -6.15
C ASN A 304 21.84 -5.64 -4.86
N ILE A 305 23.06 -5.96 -4.44
CA ILE A 305 23.70 -5.37 -3.26
C ILE A 305 24.74 -4.37 -3.76
N ARG A 306 24.63 -3.10 -3.38
CA ARG A 306 25.47 -2.00 -3.87
C ARG A 306 26.17 -1.31 -2.71
N LEU A 307 27.46 -1.08 -2.85
CA LEU A 307 28.23 -0.19 -1.99
C LEU A 307 28.36 1.16 -2.71
N CYS A 308 27.65 2.17 -2.21
CA CYS A 308 27.57 3.49 -2.80
C CYS A 308 28.38 4.48 -1.95
N THR A 309 29.24 5.27 -2.59
CA THR A 309 30.06 6.29 -1.92
C THR A 309 29.67 7.67 -2.43
N ILE A 310 29.09 8.49 -1.55
CA ILE A 310 28.61 9.83 -1.88
C ILE A 310 29.61 10.89 -1.41
N TYR A 311 30.07 11.71 -2.35
CA TYR A 311 30.82 12.94 -2.10
C TYR A 311 29.93 14.17 -2.27
N ARG A 312 30.23 15.22 -1.53
CA ARG A 312 29.61 16.55 -1.67
C ARG A 312 30.61 17.50 -2.32
N ALA A 313 30.16 18.36 -3.24
CA ALA A 313 31.03 19.32 -3.93
C ALA A 313 31.43 20.46 -3.00
N ASP A 314 30.49 20.89 -2.15
CA ASP A 314 30.68 21.95 -1.18
C ASP A 314 30.05 21.62 0.20
N PRO A 315 30.40 22.35 1.27
CA PRO A 315 29.85 22.09 2.61
C PRO A 315 28.33 22.28 2.74
N SER A 316 27.72 23.10 1.87
CA SER A 316 26.28 23.40 1.85
C SER A 316 25.46 22.40 1.04
N ASP A 317 26.11 21.55 0.25
CA ASP A 317 25.46 20.45 -0.44
C ASP A 317 24.83 19.44 0.52
N THR A 318 23.74 18.84 0.05
CA THR A 318 23.12 17.68 0.68
C THR A 318 23.68 16.40 0.07
N PHE A 319 23.45 15.28 0.76
CA PHE A 319 23.72 13.97 0.18
C PHE A 319 22.74 13.59 -0.94
N GLY A 320 21.61 14.29 -1.10
CA GLY A 320 20.67 14.05 -2.20
C GLY A 320 19.64 12.94 -1.95
N PHE A 321 19.38 12.59 -0.69
CA PHE A 321 18.36 11.60 -0.31
C PHE A 321 17.66 11.95 1.01
N GLU A 322 16.46 11.41 1.20
CA GLU A 322 15.71 11.37 2.46
C GLU A 322 15.76 9.94 3.05
N LEU A 323 15.85 9.84 4.38
CA LEU A 323 15.88 8.57 5.11
C LEU A 323 14.49 8.27 5.66
N ASN A 324 13.87 7.20 5.17
CA ASN A 324 12.58 6.70 5.65
C ASN A 324 12.77 5.56 6.63
N TYR A 325 11.96 5.50 7.69
CA TYR A 325 11.94 4.37 8.62
C TYR A 325 10.64 3.58 8.48
N HIS A 326 10.77 2.33 8.07
CA HIS A 326 9.67 1.40 7.90
C HIS A 326 9.49 0.63 9.20
N ARG A 327 8.74 1.24 10.12
CA ARG A 327 8.59 0.77 11.52
C ARG A 327 8.01 -0.64 11.62
N ARG A 328 7.15 -1.07 10.70
CA ARG A 328 6.53 -2.41 10.71
C ARG A 328 7.54 -3.51 10.37
N GLU A 329 8.36 -3.29 9.35
CA GLU A 329 9.32 -4.26 8.82
C GLU A 329 10.72 -4.09 9.41
N GLN A 330 10.91 -3.05 10.24
CA GLN A 330 12.13 -2.68 10.95
C GLN A 330 13.35 -2.48 10.04
N PHE A 331 13.17 -1.72 8.96
CA PHE A 331 14.28 -1.32 8.10
C PHE A 331 14.22 0.17 7.74
N HIS A 332 15.31 0.68 7.17
CA HIS A 332 15.36 2.03 6.63
C HIS A 332 15.43 1.98 5.11
N SER A 333 14.72 2.88 4.42
CA SER A 333 14.87 3.07 2.97
C SER A 333 15.29 4.50 2.62
N LEU A 334 15.75 4.68 1.39
CA LEU A 334 16.20 5.96 0.88
C LEU A 334 15.25 6.46 -0.23
N SER A 335 14.85 7.72 -0.18
CA SER A 335 14.16 8.40 -1.29
C SER A 335 15.10 9.43 -1.90
N ILE A 336 15.27 9.42 -3.23
CA ILE A 336 16.13 10.40 -3.90
C ILE A 336 15.46 11.78 -3.88
N ILE A 337 16.22 12.80 -3.47
CA ILE A 337 15.81 14.21 -3.53
C ILE A 337 16.50 14.83 -4.76
N PRO A 338 15.80 15.62 -5.60
CA PRO A 338 16.41 16.31 -6.72
C PRO A 338 17.64 17.14 -6.32
N GLY A 339 18.65 17.18 -7.21
CA GLY A 339 19.83 18.04 -7.05
C GLY A 339 19.53 19.52 -7.30
N ARG A 340 20.57 20.36 -7.25
CA ARG A 340 20.46 21.78 -7.65
C ARG A 340 19.93 21.88 -9.08
N ASP A 341 19.12 22.91 -9.35
CA ASP A 341 18.54 23.21 -10.65
C ASP A 341 17.75 22.06 -11.30
N ASN A 342 17.09 21.23 -10.47
CA ASN A 342 16.37 20.01 -10.89
C ASN A 342 17.26 18.98 -11.61
N GLY A 343 18.58 19.01 -11.36
CA GLY A 343 19.53 18.03 -11.86
C GLY A 343 19.60 16.74 -11.02
N ARG A 344 20.50 15.84 -11.41
CA ARG A 344 20.77 14.59 -10.66
C ARG A 344 21.38 14.89 -9.30
N SER A 345 20.97 14.17 -8.28
CA SER A 345 21.44 14.37 -6.90
C SER A 345 22.77 13.64 -6.63
N ASN A 346 23.48 14.03 -5.57
CA ASN A 346 24.72 13.35 -5.16
C ASN A 346 24.50 11.84 -4.88
N ALA A 347 23.36 11.47 -4.29
CA ALA A 347 22.96 10.08 -4.05
C ALA A 347 22.73 9.31 -5.35
N GLU A 348 22.04 9.95 -6.30
CA GLU A 348 21.73 9.37 -7.60
C GLU A 348 23.00 9.15 -8.44
N LEU A 349 23.95 10.10 -8.39
CA LEU A 349 25.26 9.98 -9.03
C LEU A 349 26.12 8.89 -8.40
N ALA A 350 25.92 8.59 -7.11
CA ALA A 350 26.60 7.51 -6.39
C ALA A 350 25.94 6.13 -6.57
N GLY A 351 24.86 6.03 -7.35
CA GLY A 351 24.18 4.76 -7.66
C GLY A 351 23.13 4.32 -6.63
N ILE A 352 22.61 5.25 -5.82
CA ILE A 352 21.45 5.00 -4.96
C ILE A 352 20.17 5.19 -5.78
N GLU A 353 19.23 4.27 -5.58
CA GLU A 353 17.90 4.27 -6.19
C GLU A 353 16.84 4.52 -5.12
N THR A 354 15.69 5.10 -5.51
CA THR A 354 14.56 5.25 -4.59
C THR A 354 14.07 3.88 -4.11
N ASP A 355 13.73 3.80 -2.83
CA ASP A 355 13.36 2.58 -2.10
C ASP A 355 14.48 1.58 -1.82
N ASP A 356 15.73 1.96 -2.08
CA ASP A 356 16.88 1.20 -1.60
C ASP A 356 16.83 0.99 -0.08
N ARG A 357 17.01 -0.26 0.34
CA ARG A 357 17.08 -0.66 1.74
C ARG A 357 18.48 -0.40 2.26
N LEU A 358 18.60 0.40 3.32
CA LEU A 358 19.88 0.72 3.95
C LEU A 358 20.30 -0.39 4.91
N ILE A 359 21.53 -0.88 4.76
CA ILE A 359 22.09 -2.00 5.55
C ILE A 359 23.28 -1.55 6.42
N GLU A 360 24.20 -0.78 5.87
CA GLU A 360 25.37 -0.27 6.58
C GLU A 360 25.60 1.22 6.29
N ILE A 361 26.13 1.94 7.29
CA ILE A 361 26.68 3.30 7.14
C ILE A 361 28.15 3.26 7.52
N ASN A 362 29.03 3.69 6.60
CA ASN A 362 30.49 3.72 6.79
C ASN A 362 31.05 2.40 7.33
N GLY A 363 30.57 1.29 6.76
CA GLY A 363 30.97 -0.07 7.14
C GLY A 363 30.40 -0.59 8.46
N GLN A 364 29.45 0.12 9.08
CA GLN A 364 28.77 -0.33 10.29
C GLN A 364 27.31 -0.68 10.02
N ASN A 365 26.91 -1.89 10.39
CA ASN A 365 25.54 -2.39 10.27
C ASN A 365 24.55 -1.59 11.15
N ILE A 366 23.35 -1.35 10.64
CA ILE A 366 22.35 -0.49 11.29
C ILE A 366 21.19 -1.23 11.97
N GLN A 367 21.12 -2.56 11.90
CA GLN A 367 19.96 -3.38 12.27
C GLN A 367 19.44 -3.14 13.71
N ASN A 368 20.32 -2.75 14.63
CA ASN A 368 19.99 -2.50 16.04
C ASN A 368 20.04 -1.02 16.44
N LEU A 369 20.12 -0.10 15.48
CA LEU A 369 20.18 1.32 15.73
C LEU A 369 18.79 1.95 15.63
N SER A 370 18.53 2.94 16.48
CA SER A 370 17.35 3.77 16.35
C SER A 370 17.46 4.68 15.12
N HIS A 371 16.31 5.11 14.58
CA HIS A 371 16.26 6.09 13.49
C HIS A 371 17.05 7.37 13.80
N GLU A 372 17.01 7.81 15.07
CA GLU A 372 17.78 8.96 15.55
C GLU A 372 19.28 8.70 15.49
N GLN A 373 19.75 7.54 15.97
CA GLN A 373 21.17 7.16 15.92
C GLN A 373 21.70 7.09 14.48
N ILE A 374 20.89 6.56 13.56
CA ILE A 374 21.22 6.46 12.13
C ILE A 374 21.31 7.86 11.52
N THR A 375 20.35 8.73 11.81
CA THR A 375 20.34 10.13 11.33
C THR A 375 21.52 10.92 11.90
N GLN A 376 21.85 10.74 13.18
CA GLN A 376 23.02 11.34 13.80
C GLN A 376 24.32 10.89 13.11
N ARG A 377 24.47 9.60 12.78
CA ARG A 377 25.63 9.07 12.04
C ARG A 377 25.78 9.70 10.66
N ILE A 378 24.69 9.81 9.90
CA ILE A 378 24.69 10.45 8.57
C ILE A 378 25.08 11.94 8.72
N ARG A 379 24.50 12.66 9.69
CA ARG A 379 24.78 14.09 9.93
C ARG A 379 26.19 14.37 10.50
N ALA A 380 26.82 13.37 11.11
CA ALA A 380 28.17 13.47 11.62
C ALA A 380 29.23 13.51 10.50
N VAL A 381 28.92 12.98 9.31
CA VAL A 381 29.82 13.03 8.14
C VAL A 381 29.93 14.47 7.64
N LYS A 382 31.07 15.10 7.91
CA LYS A 382 31.36 16.48 7.49
C LYS A 382 32.06 16.49 6.14
N HIS A 383 31.81 17.51 5.34
CA HIS A 383 32.58 17.73 4.12
C HIS A 383 34.06 17.93 4.50
N PRO A 384 35.04 17.36 3.78
CA PRO A 384 34.91 16.64 2.50
C PRO A 384 34.78 15.11 2.62
N ASP A 385 34.53 14.58 3.82
CA ASP A 385 34.47 13.13 4.06
C ASP A 385 33.29 12.49 3.30
N PRO A 386 33.50 11.34 2.66
CA PRO A 386 32.44 10.63 1.96
C PRO A 386 31.49 9.93 2.93
N LEU A 387 30.26 9.73 2.48
CA LEU A 387 29.29 8.84 3.11
C LEU A 387 29.23 7.54 2.29
N GLU A 388 29.62 6.42 2.90
CA GLU A 388 29.50 5.09 2.32
C GLU A 388 28.22 4.42 2.83
N LEU A 389 27.35 4.00 1.92
CA LEU A 389 26.11 3.29 2.23
C LEU A 389 26.12 1.93 1.54
N LEU A 390 25.90 0.87 2.31
CA LEU A 390 25.57 -0.45 1.75
C LEU A 390 24.05 -0.51 1.60
N VAL A 391 23.58 -0.64 0.37
CA VAL A 391 22.16 -0.66 0.03
C VAL A 391 21.78 -1.86 -0.80
N THR A 392 20.50 -2.20 -0.82
CA THR A 392 19.98 -3.26 -1.67
C THR A 392 18.54 -3.01 -2.10
N ASP A 393 18.11 -3.61 -3.20
CA ASP A 393 16.72 -3.54 -3.62
C ASP A 393 15.80 -4.37 -2.72
N VAL A 394 14.49 -4.12 -2.81
CA VAL A 394 13.47 -4.79 -1.99
C VAL A 394 13.52 -6.30 -2.17
N SER A 395 13.72 -6.78 -3.40
CA SER A 395 13.71 -8.21 -3.72
C SER A 395 14.88 -8.97 -3.09
N THR A 396 16.06 -8.35 -3.07
CA THR A 396 17.28 -8.90 -2.50
C THR A 396 17.20 -8.86 -0.96
N PHE A 397 16.69 -7.77 -0.38
CA PHE A 397 16.46 -7.67 1.07
C PHE A 397 15.54 -8.78 1.58
N GLU A 398 14.37 -8.97 0.94
CA GLU A 398 13.41 -10.00 1.34
C GLU A 398 13.97 -11.41 1.16
N TYR A 399 14.74 -11.65 0.10
CA TYR A 399 15.41 -12.93 -0.11
C TYR A 399 16.39 -13.26 1.04
N TYR A 400 17.30 -12.34 1.38
CA TYR A 400 18.25 -12.56 2.48
C TYR A 400 17.54 -12.74 3.83
N LYS A 401 16.47 -11.97 4.08
CA LYS A 401 15.62 -12.09 5.27
C LYS A 401 14.94 -13.46 5.36
N GLN A 402 14.35 -13.96 4.27
CA GLN A 402 13.73 -15.30 4.21
C GLN A 402 14.75 -16.42 4.43
N GLN A 403 15.95 -16.27 3.90
CA GLN A 403 17.04 -17.25 4.06
C GLN A 403 17.77 -17.11 5.41
N GLN A 404 17.37 -16.15 6.27
CA GLN A 404 18.05 -15.81 7.52
C GLN A 404 19.55 -15.52 7.32
N LYS A 405 19.93 -14.97 6.16
CA LYS A 405 21.31 -14.58 5.83
C LYS A 405 21.51 -13.10 6.11
N VAL A 406 22.70 -12.76 6.61
CA VAL A 406 23.07 -11.37 6.89
C VAL A 406 23.65 -10.73 5.63
N ILE A 407 23.13 -9.57 5.25
CA ILE A 407 23.75 -8.73 4.22
C ILE A 407 24.89 -7.94 4.88
N HIS A 408 26.09 -8.04 4.33
CA HIS A 408 27.23 -7.24 4.76
C HIS A 408 28.17 -6.96 3.58
N ARG A 409 29.02 -5.95 3.71
CA ARG A 409 29.91 -5.48 2.63
C ARG A 409 30.95 -6.48 2.12
N GLY A 410 31.13 -7.60 2.82
CA GLY A 410 32.09 -8.66 2.48
C GLY A 410 31.51 -9.77 1.59
N LEU A 411 30.23 -9.69 1.21
CA LEU A 411 29.62 -10.66 0.31
C LEU A 411 30.25 -10.55 -1.10
N PRO A 412 30.50 -11.68 -1.79
CA PRO A 412 31.21 -11.70 -3.07
C PRO A 412 30.45 -11.03 -4.22
N ASN A 413 29.14 -10.80 -4.06
CA ASN A 413 28.25 -10.20 -5.04
C ASN A 413 27.93 -8.72 -4.78
N VAL A 414 28.64 -8.06 -3.85
CA VAL A 414 28.51 -6.62 -3.63
C VAL A 414 29.10 -5.87 -4.83
N LYS A 415 28.27 -5.07 -5.49
CA LYS A 415 28.69 -4.19 -6.59
C LYS A 415 29.20 -2.88 -5.99
N ILE A 416 30.47 -2.55 -6.24
CA ILE A 416 31.02 -1.23 -5.87
C ILE A 416 30.58 -0.23 -6.93
N MET A 417 29.83 0.78 -6.53
CA MET A 417 29.31 1.79 -7.45
C MET A 417 30.38 2.85 -7.75
N PRO A 418 30.42 3.38 -8.98
CA PRO A 418 31.30 4.50 -9.32
C PRO A 418 30.97 5.71 -8.44
N THR A 419 32.00 6.34 -7.90
CA THR A 419 31.83 7.51 -7.02
C THR A 419 31.54 8.76 -7.84
N ASN A 420 30.77 9.70 -7.30
CA ASN A 420 30.55 11.02 -7.91
C ASN A 420 31.73 12.00 -7.74
N ARG A 421 32.88 11.55 -7.19
CA ARG A 421 34.04 12.40 -6.89
C ARG A 421 34.66 13.08 -8.12
N SER A 422 34.70 12.39 -9.26
CA SER A 422 35.29 12.90 -10.51
C SER A 422 34.43 13.97 -11.21
N MET A 423 33.15 14.08 -10.84
CA MET A 423 32.25 15.11 -11.39
C MET A 423 32.37 16.45 -10.66
N HIS A 424 33.00 16.46 -9.48
CA HIS A 424 33.25 17.67 -8.68
C HIS A 424 34.64 18.28 -8.91
N SER A 425 35.44 17.65 -9.78
CA SER A 425 36.82 18.05 -10.10
C SER A 425 36.97 18.73 -11.48
N GLN A 426 35.87 19.24 -12.06
CA GLN A 426 35.88 20.01 -13.31
C GLN A 426 35.47 21.46 -13.10
#